data_AF-A0A087FZI6-F1
#
_entry.id   AF-A0A087FZI6-F1
#
_cell.length_a   1.000
_cell.length_b   1.000
_cell.length_c   1.000
_cell.angle_alpha   90.00
_cell.angle_beta   90.00
_cell.angle_gamma   90.00
#
_symmetry.space_group_name_H-M   'P 1'
#
loop_
_entity.id
_entity.type
_entity.pdbx_description
1 polymer ?
#
loop_
_entity_poly.entity_id
_entity_poly.type
_entity_poly.pdbx_seq_one_letter_code
_entity_poly.pdbx_strand_id
1 'polypeptide(L)' 'RPRDPAKWDEIRDVVAALSIPVIANGDVLEYDDFSRIKAATSAASVMVARGAMWNASIFSSKGKSHWEDVKKIYLRKV' A
#
# COMPACT_ATOMS: atom_id res chain seq x y z
N ARG A 1 9.40 -13.16 -7.56
CA ARG A 1 8.68 -12.42 -6.50
C ARG A 1 9.69 -12.14 -5.38
N PRO A 2 9.68 -10.97 -4.71
CA PRO A 2 10.41 -10.82 -3.45
C PRO A 2 10.07 -12.01 -2.56
N ARG A 3 11.09 -12.70 -2.06
CA ARG A 3 10.93 -13.94 -1.30
C ARG A 3 10.67 -13.66 0.17
N ASP A 4 11.15 -12.52 0.66
CA ASP A 4 11.10 -12.16 2.06
C ASP A 4 9.88 -11.26 2.34
N PRO A 5 9.21 -11.47 3.48
CA PRO A 5 8.13 -10.58 3.93
C PRO A 5 8.69 -9.21 4.31
N ALA A 6 7.87 -8.18 4.15
CA ALA A 6 8.17 -6.84 4.62
C ALA A 6 8.35 -6.84 6.15
N LYS A 7 9.44 -6.20 6.60
CA LYS A 7 9.82 -6.13 8.02
C LYS A 7 9.15 -4.94 8.70
N TRP A 8 7.85 -5.04 8.95
CA TRP A 8 7.08 -3.92 9.53
C TRP A 8 7.58 -3.51 10.93
N ASP A 9 8.11 -4.44 11.73
CA ASP A 9 8.74 -4.11 13.01
C ASP A 9 9.98 -3.21 12.84
N GLU A 10 10.83 -3.48 11.84
CA GLU A 10 11.99 -2.63 11.56
C GLU A 10 11.56 -1.24 11.06
N ILE A 11 10.46 -1.15 10.31
CA ILE A 11 9.88 0.14 9.91
C ILE A 11 9.41 0.91 11.16
N ARG A 12 8.73 0.25 12.12
CA ARG A 12 8.31 0.88 13.38
C ARG A 12 9.50 1.48 14.12
N ASP A 13 10.62 0.77 14.18
CA ASP A 13 11.82 1.24 14.85
C ASP A 13 12.39 2.51 14.17
N VAL A 14 12.33 2.58 12.84
CA VAL A 14 12.67 3.80 12.07
C VAL A 14 11.68 4.94 12.36
N VAL A 15 10.38 4.66 12.42
CA VAL A 15 9.37 5.68 12.79
C VAL A 15 9.66 6.26 14.17
N ALA A 16 10.01 5.42 15.15
CA ALA A 16 10.31 5.86 16.51
C ALA A 16 11.59 6.71 16.61
N ALA A 17 12.56 6.50 15.72
CA ALA A 17 13.85 7.18 15.74
C ALA A 17 13.85 8.57 15.09
N LEU A 18 12.86 8.88 14.25
CA LEU A 18 12.83 10.10 13.44
C LEU A 18 11.73 11.06 13.90
N SER A 19 12.02 12.36 13.86
CA SER A 19 11.04 13.43 14.10
C SER A 19 10.28 13.85 12.85
N ILE A 20 10.69 13.38 11.68
CA ILE A 20 10.04 13.66 10.39
C ILE A 20 9.03 12.56 10.03
N PRO A 21 7.99 12.87 9.24
CA PRO A 21 7.03 11.87 8.80
C PRO A 21 7.69 10.75 7.99
N VAL A 22 7.41 9.50 8.38
CA VAL A 22 7.83 8.30 7.64
C VAL A 22 6.64 7.73 6.85
N ILE A 23 6.90 7.30 5.61
CA ILE A 23 5.94 6.61 4.75
C ILE A 23 6.34 5.14 4.65
N ALA A 24 5.54 4.23 5.22
CA ALA A 24 5.81 2.79 5.15
C ALA A 24 5.54 2.25 3.75
N ASN A 25 6.43 1.39 3.23
CA ASN A 25 6.24 0.68 1.96
C ASN A 25 6.63 -0.80 2.12
N GLY A 26 5.77 -1.69 1.60
CA GLY A 26 6.01 -3.14 1.61
C GLY A 26 4.74 -3.92 1.90
N ASP A 27 4.46 -4.93 1.08
CA ASP A 27 3.35 -5.88 1.24
C ASP A 27 1.94 -5.26 1.42
N VAL A 28 1.65 -4.21 0.64
CA VAL A 28 0.29 -3.65 0.48
C VAL A 28 -0.38 -4.31 -0.74
N LEU A 29 -1.35 -5.19 -0.51
CA LEU A 29 -2.02 -6.03 -1.53
C LEU A 29 -3.56 -5.90 -1.54
N GLU A 30 -4.14 -5.47 -0.43
CA GLU A 30 -5.56 -5.25 -0.18
C GLU A 30 -5.79 -3.87 0.48
N TYR A 31 -7.03 -3.35 0.41
CA TYR A 31 -7.37 -2.06 1.04
C TYR A 31 -7.13 -2.07 2.56
N ASP A 32 -7.37 -3.20 3.23
CA ASP A 32 -7.15 -3.29 4.67
C ASP A 32 -5.67 -3.37 5.07
N ASP A 33 -4.74 -3.58 4.12
CA ASP A 33 -3.31 -3.52 4.44
C ASP A 33 -2.90 -2.10 4.85
N PHE A 34 -3.53 -1.05 4.32
CA PHE A 34 -3.20 0.34 4.68
C PHE A 34 -3.40 0.60 6.17
N SER A 35 -4.53 0.15 6.75
CA SER A 35 -4.81 0.31 8.17
C SER A 35 -3.94 -0.62 9.03
N ARG A 36 -3.74 -1.87 8.61
CA ARG A 36 -2.88 -2.84 9.31
C ARG A 36 -1.43 -2.36 9.40
N ILE A 37 -0.87 -1.84 8.30
CA ILE A 37 0.51 -1.33 8.27
C ILE A 37 0.64 -0.08 9.12
N LYS A 38 -0.32 0.87 9.02
CA LYS A 38 -0.30 2.05 9.91
C LYS A 38 -0.35 1.67 11.37
N ALA A 39 -1.20 0.70 11.75
CA ALA A 39 -1.29 0.23 13.12
C ALA A 39 -0.01 -0.46 13.60
N ALA A 40 0.65 -1.26 12.75
CA ALA A 40 1.87 -1.97 13.11
C ALA A 40 3.12 -1.06 13.17
N THR A 41 3.18 -0.04 12.33
CA THR A 41 4.40 0.78 12.14
C THR A 41 4.32 2.16 12.78
N SER A 42 3.12 2.65 13.11
CA SER A 42 2.86 4.06 13.47
C SER A 42 3.29 5.08 12.39
N ALA A 43 3.54 4.64 11.15
CA ALA A 43 3.94 5.52 10.06
C ALA A 43 2.85 6.55 9.74
N ALA A 44 3.27 7.74 9.29
CA ALA A 44 2.36 8.82 8.94
C ALA A 44 1.42 8.41 7.78
N SER A 45 1.99 7.71 6.79
CA SER A 45 1.29 7.23 5.60
C SER A 45 1.83 5.88 5.14
N VAL A 46 1.13 5.26 4.19
CA VAL A 46 1.52 4.01 3.54
C VAL A 46 1.60 4.24 2.03
N MET A 47 2.69 3.78 1.42
CA MET A 47 2.90 3.79 -0.02
C MET A 47 2.73 2.37 -0.55
N VAL A 48 2.01 2.24 -1.66
CA VAL A 48 1.83 0.97 -2.38
C VAL A 48 2.47 1.03 -3.76
N ALA A 49 3.13 -0.06 -4.16
CA ALA A 49 3.69 -0.22 -5.51
C ALA A 49 2.98 -1.36 -6.25
N ARG A 50 3.36 -2.62 -5.98
CA ARG A 50 2.86 -3.81 -6.71
C ARG A 50 1.34 -3.96 -6.65
N GLY A 51 0.71 -3.71 -5.50
CA GLY A 51 -0.75 -3.78 -5.37
C GLY A 51 -1.46 -2.83 -6.33
N ALA A 52 -0.97 -1.58 -6.45
CA ALA A 52 -1.53 -0.59 -7.37
C ALA A 52 -1.21 -0.90 -8.84
N MET A 53 -0.02 -1.43 -9.13
CA MET A 53 0.35 -1.91 -10.46
C MET A 53 -0.57 -3.04 -10.94
N TRP A 54 -0.94 -3.97 -10.05
CA TRP A 54 -1.83 -5.08 -10.40
C TRP A 54 -3.28 -4.63 -10.54
N ASN A 55 -3.74 -3.77 -9.64
CA ASN A 55 -5.08 -3.22 -9.71
C ASN A 55 -5.13 -1.85 -9.02
N ALA A 56 -5.23 -0.78 -9.82
CA ALA A 56 -5.28 0.59 -9.32
C ALA A 56 -6.49 0.85 -8.40
N SER A 57 -7.54 0.01 -8.43
CA SER A 57 -8.65 0.12 -7.49
C SER A 57 -8.32 -0.34 -6.06
N ILE A 58 -7.08 -0.74 -5.76
CA ILE A 58 -6.63 -1.05 -4.39
C ILE A 58 -6.86 0.11 -3.40
N PHE A 59 -6.96 1.35 -3.88
CA PHE A 59 -7.27 2.53 -3.08
C PHE A 59 -8.78 2.71 -2.78
N SER A 60 -9.65 1.86 -3.34
CA SER A 60 -11.09 1.91 -3.12
C SER A 60 -11.47 1.26 -1.79
N SER A 61 -12.09 2.04 -0.90
CA SER A 61 -12.64 1.54 0.36
C SER A 61 -13.84 0.59 0.18
N LYS A 62 -14.41 0.52 -1.04
CA LYS A 62 -15.50 -0.41 -1.38
C LYS A 62 -14.98 -1.78 -1.83
N GLY A 63 -13.67 -2.01 -1.76
CA GLY A 63 -13.00 -3.19 -2.30
C GLY A 63 -12.51 -2.99 -3.74
N LYS A 64 -11.70 -3.96 -4.20
CA LYS A 64 -11.14 -3.96 -5.54
C LYS A 64 -12.22 -4.21 -6.58
N SER A 65 -12.27 -3.34 -7.58
CA SER A 65 -13.04 -3.56 -8.80
C SER A 65 -12.43 -4.68 -9.63
N HIS A 66 -13.23 -5.29 -10.50
CA HIS A 66 -12.72 -6.25 -11.49
C HIS A 66 -11.67 -5.56 -12.39
N TRP A 67 -10.55 -6.24 -12.65
CA TRP A 67 -9.37 -5.64 -13.30
C TRP A 67 -9.67 -5.14 -14.72
N GLU A 68 -10.60 -5.79 -15.44
CA GLU A 68 -11.00 -5.35 -16.78
C GLU A 68 -11.66 -3.97 -16.78
N ASP A 69 -12.47 -3.67 -15.76
CA ASP A 69 -13.14 -2.38 -15.66
C ASP A 69 -12.14 -1.27 -15.34
N VAL A 70 -11.17 -1.58 -14.48
CA VAL A 70 -10.04 -0.69 -14.19
C VAL A 70 -9.20 -0.44 -15.43
N LYS A 71 -8.90 -1.48 -16.23
CA LYS A 71 -8.19 -1.36 -17.51
C LYS A 71 -8.96 -0.47 -18.50
N LYS A 72 -10.28 -0.66 -18.64
CA LYS A 72 -11.12 0.18 -19.52
C LYS A 72 -11.02 1.65 -19.14
N ILE A 73 -11.05 1.98 -17.85
CA ILE A 73 -10.90 3.36 -17.36
C ILE A 73 -9.48 3.88 -17.65
N TYR A 74 -8.45 3.09 -17.34
CA TYR A 74 -7.04 3.47 -17.55
C TYR A 74 -6.71 3.79 -19.02
N LEU A 75 -7.33 3.08 -19.97
CA LEU A 75 -7.13 3.29 -21.41
C LEU A 75 -7.96 4.43 -21.99
N ARG A 76 -8.86 5.06 -21.23
CA ARG A 76 -9.61 6.23 -21.73
C ARG A 76 -8.62 7.36 -21.98
N LYS A 77 -8.51 7.79 -23.23
CA LYS A 77 -7.82 9.04 -23.57
C LYS A 77 -8.69 10.19 -23.09
N VAL A 78 -8.10 11.06 -22.27
CA VAL A 78 -8.67 12.38 -21.97
C VAL A 78 -8.51 13.27 -23.20
#